data_AF-A0A3Q3XI54-F1
#
_entry.id   AF-A0A3Q3XI54-F1
#
_cell.length_a   1.000
_cell.length_b   1.000
_cell.length_c   1.000
_cell.angle_alpha   90.00
_cell.angle_beta   90.00
_cell.angle_gamma   90.00
#
_symmetry.space_group_name_H-M   'P 1'
#
loop_
_entity.id
_entity.type
_entity.pdbx_description
1 polymer ?
#
loop_
_entity_poly.entity_id
_entity_poly.type
_entity_poly.pdbx_seq_one_letter_code
_entity_poly.pdbx_strand_id
1 'polypeptide(L)'
;FGVGQGTNLEKKCDVSNTTTTLVDLQWKLGMSVSSDTCRSLNSPYVSLLLKVVEPSGQICQRSFEMTIPQFQNFHKQFKEMAAVMETV
;
A
#
# COMPACT_ATOMS: atom_id res chain seq x y z
N PHE A 1 32.17 -22.35 29.05
CA PHE A 1 31.71 -21.08 29.65
C PHE A 1 32.13 -19.94 28.74
N GLY A 2 31.15 -19.21 28.20
CA GLY A 2 31.38 -18.12 27.26
C GLY A 2 30.11 -17.87 26.45
N VAL A 3 29.09 -17.30 27.10
CA VAL A 3 27.87 -16.81 26.46
C VAL A 3 28.22 -15.52 25.72
N GLY A 4 28.25 -15.55 24.40
CA GLY A 4 28.27 -14.35 23.56
C GLY A 4 26.83 -13.90 23.34
N GLN A 5 26.41 -12.83 24.01
CA GLN A 5 25.11 -12.21 23.84
C GLN A 5 24.95 -11.74 22.39
N GLY A 6 23.99 -12.31 21.66
CA GLY A 6 23.56 -11.77 20.37
C GLY A 6 22.87 -10.44 20.62
N THR A 7 23.54 -9.35 20.25
CA THR A 7 22.92 -8.04 20.25
C THR A 7 21.84 -8.02 19.17
N ASN A 8 20.60 -7.83 19.62
CA ASN A 8 19.47 -7.48 18.77
C ASN A 8 19.81 -6.11 18.14
N LEU A 9 20.31 -6.13 16.90
CA LEU A 9 20.37 -4.94 16.07
C LEU A 9 18.95 -4.70 15.57
N GLU A 10 18.16 -4.05 16.43
CA GLU A 10 17.00 -3.30 16.01
C GLU A 10 17.49 -2.32 14.94
N LYS A 11 17.32 -2.69 13.67
CA LYS A 11 17.66 -1.81 12.55
C LYS A 11 16.68 -0.65 12.60
N LYS A 12 17.06 0.39 13.34
CA LYS A 12 16.48 1.72 13.17
C LYS A 12 16.68 2.06 11.69
N CYS A 13 15.57 2.16 10.97
CA CYS A 13 15.61 2.71 9.61
C CYS A 13 16.17 4.13 9.74
N ASP A 14 17.47 4.26 9.45
CA ASP A 14 18.02 5.54 9.11
C ASP A 14 17.32 5.95 7.82
N VAL A 15 16.63 7.10 7.83
CA VAL A 15 15.96 7.65 6.64
C VAL A 15 17.05 8.18 5.71
N SER A 16 17.91 7.29 5.20
CA SER A 16 18.91 7.62 4.21
C SER A 16 18.24 7.64 2.84
N ASN A 17 17.46 8.68 2.55
CA ASN A 17 17.06 9.15 1.21
C ASN A 17 16.71 8.13 0.10
N THR A 18 16.28 6.90 0.43
CA THR A 18 15.77 5.93 -0.53
C THR A 18 14.26 5.78 -0.40
N THR A 19 13.56 6.89 -0.15
CA THR A 19 12.11 6.90 0.02
C THR A 19 11.43 7.07 -1.33
N THR A 20 10.68 6.06 -1.75
CA THR A 20 9.74 6.18 -2.87
C THR A 20 8.64 7.17 -2.50
N THR A 21 8.43 8.18 -3.34
CA THR A 21 7.43 9.23 -3.08
C THR A 21 6.19 8.99 -3.93
N LEU A 22 5.01 8.97 -3.30
CA LEU A 22 3.73 8.93 -4.00
C LEU A 22 3.44 10.33 -4.59
N VAL A 23 3.29 10.42 -5.91
CA VAL A 23 3.10 11.70 -6.63
C VAL A 23 1.73 11.83 -7.28
N ASP A 24 1.02 10.73 -7.50
CA ASP A 24 -0.37 10.73 -7.98
C ASP A 24 -1.09 9.46 -7.50
N LEU A 25 -2.38 9.60 -7.24
CA LEU A 25 -3.27 8.50 -6.87
C LEU A 25 -4.58 8.68 -7.63
N GLN A 26 -4.85 7.74 -8.53
CA GLN A 26 -6.10 7.64 -9.26
C GLN A 26 -6.86 6.41 -8.78
N TRP A 27 -8.18 6.48 -8.86
CA TRP A 27 -9.03 5.36 -8.47
C TRP A 27 -10.24 5.24 -9.39
N LYS A 28 -10.80 4.04 -9.44
CA LYS A 28 -12.06 3.75 -10.14
C LYS A 28 -12.88 2.72 -9.35
N LEU A 29 -14.20 2.84 -9.43
CA LEU A 29 -15.14 1.81 -8.99
C LEU A 29 -15.58 1.00 -10.22
N GLY A 30 -15.32 -0.29 -10.20
CA GLY A 30 -15.67 -1.23 -11.27
C GLY A 30 -16.59 -2.34 -10.78
N MET A 31 -17.06 -3.17 -11.70
CA MET A 31 -17.84 -4.37 -11.42
C MET A 31 -17.22 -5.55 -12.16
N SER A 32 -16.91 -6.63 -11.44
CA SER A 32 -16.33 -7.82 -12.09
C SER A 32 -17.43 -8.57 -12.86
N VAL A 33 -17.23 -8.74 -14.15
CA VAL A 33 -18.08 -9.58 -15.02
C VAL A 33 -17.47 -10.97 -15.16
N SER A 34 -18.30 -12.01 -15.22
CA SER A 34 -17.82 -13.40 -15.23
C SER A 34 -17.02 -13.75 -16.47
N SER A 35 -16.04 -14.65 -16.26
CA SER A 35 -15.68 -15.71 -17.18
C SER A 35 -16.14 -17.06 -16.62
N ASP A 36 -16.11 -18.10 -17.45
CA ASP A 36 -16.51 -19.48 -17.16
C ASP A 36 -15.82 -20.11 -15.92
N THR A 37 -14.78 -19.45 -15.41
CA THR A 37 -13.98 -19.85 -14.23
C THR A 37 -14.15 -18.96 -13.00
N CYS A 38 -14.93 -17.87 -13.05
CA CYS A 38 -15.04 -16.90 -11.96
C CYS A 38 -16.48 -16.80 -11.41
N ARG A 39 -16.70 -17.31 -10.19
CA ARG A 39 -18.03 -17.42 -9.54
C ARG A 39 -18.50 -16.13 -8.84
N SER A 40 -17.65 -15.10 -8.76
CA SER A 40 -17.96 -13.79 -8.16
C SER A 40 -18.56 -12.80 -9.18
N LEU A 41 -19.61 -13.25 -9.85
CA LEU A 41 -20.44 -12.43 -10.74
C LEU A 41 -20.97 -11.19 -10.01
N ASN A 42 -20.90 -10.02 -10.65
CA ASN A 42 -21.55 -8.77 -10.20
C ASN A 42 -21.06 -8.22 -8.85
N SER A 43 -19.80 -8.48 -8.47
CA SER A 43 -19.22 -7.90 -7.27
C SER A 43 -18.51 -6.58 -7.61
N PRO A 44 -18.88 -5.46 -6.97
CA PRO A 44 -18.16 -4.21 -7.15
C PRO A 44 -16.77 -4.30 -6.51
N TYR A 45 -15.81 -3.62 -7.11
CA TYR A 45 -14.44 -3.54 -6.63
C TYR A 45 -13.86 -2.16 -6.90
N VAL A 46 -12.89 -1.75 -6.09
CA VAL A 46 -12.14 -0.52 -6.29
C VAL A 46 -10.78 -0.89 -6.88
N SER A 47 -10.37 -0.24 -7.97
CA SER A 47 -8.97 -0.25 -8.42
C SER A 47 -8.32 1.07 -8.05
N LEU A 48 -7.10 1.00 -7.53
CA LEU A 48 -6.22 2.15 -7.39
C LEU A 48 -5.05 2.05 -8.37
N LEU A 49 -4.63 3.19 -8.90
CA LEU A 49 -3.40 3.37 -9.65
C LEU A 49 -2.55 4.40 -8.91
N LEU A 50 -1.41 3.95 -8.42
CA LEU A 50 -0.42 4.77 -7.74
C LEU A 50 0.69 5.13 -8.72
N LYS A 51 1.01 6.41 -8.84
CA LYS A 51 2.21 6.90 -9.52
C LYS A 51 3.22 7.27 -8.45
N VAL A 52 4.40 6.66 -8.53
CA VAL A 52 5.47 6.88 -7.57
C VAL A 52 6.76 7.31 -8.27
N VAL A 53 7.56 8.10 -7.58
CA VAL A 53 8.95 8.39 -7.98
C VAL A 53 9.86 7.55 -7.09
N GLU A 54 10.59 6.64 -7.71
CA GLU A 54 11.61 5.84 -7.04
C GLU A 54 12.85 6.69 -6.72
N PRO A 55 13.70 6.25 -5.77
CA PRO A 55 14.93 6.98 -5.43
C PRO A 55 15.89 7.19 -6.61
N SER A 56 15.80 6.35 -7.64
CA SER A 56 16.54 6.47 -8.90
C SER A 56 16.08 7.66 -9.77
N GLY A 57 14.99 8.33 -9.39
CA GLY A 57 14.30 9.35 -10.19
C GLY A 57 13.33 8.76 -11.22
N GLN A 58 13.23 7.42 -11.33
CA GLN A 58 12.29 6.78 -12.24
C GLN A 58 10.85 6.92 -11.76
N ILE A 59 9.94 7.19 -12.69
CA ILE A 59 8.50 7.22 -12.44
C ILE A 59 7.94 5.82 -12.71
N CYS A 60 7.35 5.22 -11.68
CA CYS A 60 6.73 3.91 -11.75
C CYS A 60 5.23 4.02 -11.49
N GLN A 61 4.45 3.14 -12.11
CA GLN A 61 3.03 2.98 -11.83
C GLN A 61 2.76 1.60 -11.23
N ARG A 62 1.97 1.56 -10.17
CA ARG A 62 1.54 0.33 -9.49
C ARG A 62 0.04 0.36 -9.33
N SER A 63 -0.63 -0.73 -9.66
CA SER A 63 -2.07 -0.85 -9.49
C SER A 63 -2.43 -2.05 -8.64
N PHE A 64 -3.51 -1.92 -7.88
CA PHE A 64 -4.11 -3.03 -7.16
C PHE A 64 -5.63 -2.87 -7.10
N GLU A 65 -6.30 -3.99 -6.89
CA GLU A 65 -7.75 -4.08 -6.80
C GLU A 65 -8.15 -4.65 -5.46
N MET A 66 -9.31 -4.21 -4.98
CA MET A 66 -9.84 -4.63 -3.69
C MET A 66 -11.35 -4.69 -3.72
N THR A 67 -11.89 -5.69 -3.03
CA THR A 67 -13.33 -5.77 -2.76
C THR A 67 -13.77 -4.58 -1.90
N ILE A 68 -15.07 -4.27 -1.90
CA ILE A 68 -15.61 -3.17 -1.09
C ILE A 68 -15.27 -3.31 0.40
N PRO A 69 -15.41 -4.48 1.06
CA PRO A 69 -15.02 -4.61 2.46
C PRO A 69 -13.53 -4.37 2.71
N GLN A 70 -12.67 -4.81 1.79
CA GLN A 70 -11.22 -4.55 1.89
C GLN A 70 -10.91 -3.05 1.76
N PHE A 71 -11.59 -2.35 0.85
CA PHE A 71 -11.44 -0.89 0.70
C PHE A 71 -11.92 -0.12 1.94
N GLN A 72 -13.02 -0.54 2.56
CA GLN A 72 -13.50 0.07 3.81
C GLN A 72 -12.47 -0.06 4.95
N ASN A 73 -11.84 -1.23 5.08
CA ASN A 73 -10.77 -1.43 6.05
C ASN A 73 -9.51 -0.61 5.71
N PHE A 74 -9.11 -0.58 4.43
CA PHE A 74 -8.00 0.25 3.96
C PHE A 74 -8.22 1.73 4.27
N HIS A 75 -9.41 2.26 3.99
CA HIS A 75 -9.79 3.63 4.30
C HIS A 75 -9.69 3.95 5.80
N LYS A 76 -10.07 3.00 6.68
CA LYS A 76 -9.91 3.16 8.13
C LYS A 76 -8.43 3.28 8.52
N GLN A 77 -7.59 2.37 8.03
CA GLN A 77 -6.15 2.39 8.30
C GLN A 77 -5.49 3.66 7.74
N PHE A 78 -5.94 4.13 6.57
CA PHE A 78 -5.43 5.35 5.96
C PHE A 78 -5.76 6.59 6.81
N LYS A 79 -6.93 6.64 7.44
CA LYS A 79 -7.27 7.71 8.40
C LYS A 79 -6.41 7.66 9.67
N GLU A 80 -6.17 6.45 10.19
CA GLU A 80 -5.30 6.27 11.35
C GLU A 80 -3.87 6.76 11.04
N MET A 81 -3.36 6.41 9.85
CA MET A 81 -2.06 6.90 9.36
C MET A 81 -2.05 8.42 9.20
N ALA A 82 -3.10 9.02 8.62
CA ALA A 82 -3.20 10.47 8.47
C ALA A 82 -3.20 11.19 9.84
N ALA A 83 -3.94 10.67 10.82
CA ALA A 83 -3.97 11.24 12.17
C ALA A 83 -2.59 11.22 12.84
N VAL A 84 -1.80 10.16 12.64
CA VAL A 84 -0.42 10.10 13.14
C VAL A 84 0.47 11.14 12.46
N MET A 85 0.31 11.34 11.14
CA MET A 85 1.06 12.35 10.38
C MET A 85 0.72 13.80 10.75
N GLU A 86 -0.50 14.06 11.24
CA GLU A 86 -0.91 15.40 11.70
C GLU A 86 -0.36 15.77 13.08
N THR A 87 0.09 14.79 13.87
CA THR A 87 0.53 15.01 15.27
C THR A 87 1.99 15.45 15.43
N VAL A 88 2.64 15.93 14.36
CA VAL A 88 4.04 16.43 14.35
C VAL A 88 4.15 17.92 14.05
#